data_AF-A0A924R2H8-F1
#
_entry.id   AF-A0A924R2H8-F1
#
_cell.length_a   1.000
_cell.length_b   1.000
_cell.length_c   1.000
_cell.angle_alpha   90.00
_cell.angle_beta   90.00
_cell.angle_gamma   90.00
#
_symmetry.space_group_name_H-M   'P 1'
#
loop_
_entity.id
_entity.type
_entity.pdbx_description
1 polymer ?
#
loop_
_entity_poly.entity_id
_entity_poly.type
_entity_poly.pdbx_seq_one_letter_code
_entity_poly.pdbx_strand_id
1 'polypeptide(L)'
;MLKKIYQGVFIARTVSEWLKTRERRQENEGYFLEDRARRTLLSPKHDGLLLDGDKSRLDAEDSFRNLAMIASTGAGKTASFIVPNLLTLDHCSIVATDPSGSLYDLRLI
;
A
#
# COMPACT_ATOMS: atom_id res chain seq x y z
N MET A 1 -15.37 40.92 31.47
CA MET A 1 -16.02 40.52 30.19
C MET A 1 -15.01 39.89 29.22
N LEU A 2 -13.87 40.55 28.97
CA LEU A 2 -12.81 40.09 28.06
C LEU A 2 -12.25 38.68 28.36
N LYS A 3 -11.99 38.34 29.64
CA LYS A 3 -11.51 37.01 30.06
C LYS A 3 -12.46 35.86 29.66
N LYS A 4 -13.79 36.08 29.71
CA LYS A 4 -14.78 35.06 29.33
C LYS A 4 -14.78 34.80 27.82
N ILE A 5 -14.56 35.85 27.02
CA ILE A 5 -14.45 35.75 25.56
C ILE A 5 -13.21 34.95 25.17
N TYR A 6 -12.05 35.26 25.77
CA TYR A 6 -10.82 34.50 25.52
C TYR A 6 -10.93 33.03 25.94
N GLN A 7 -11.59 32.73 27.06
CA GLN A 7 -11.87 31.36 27.49
C GLN A 7 -12.76 30.62 26.48
N GLY A 8 -13.81 31.27 25.96
CA GLY A 8 -14.69 30.68 24.95
C GLY A 8 -13.97 30.35 23.64
N VAL A 9 -13.12 31.28 23.15
CA VAL A 9 -12.30 31.07 21.94
C VAL A 9 -11.29 29.94 22.15
N PHE A 10 -10.67 29.88 23.33
CA PHE A 10 -9.73 28.81 23.67
C PHE A 10 -10.42 27.43 23.69
N ILE A 11 -11.59 27.32 24.30
CA ILE A 11 -12.36 26.06 24.34
C ILE A 11 -12.78 25.65 22.92
N ALA A 12 -13.29 26.57 22.11
CA ALA A 12 -13.70 26.27 20.73
C ALA A 12 -12.53 25.76 19.88
N ARG A 13 -11.35 26.39 20.00
CA ARG A 13 -10.14 25.95 19.30
C ARG A 13 -9.69 24.56 19.77
N THR A 14 -9.73 24.32 21.09
CA THR A 14 -9.31 23.03 21.67
C THR A 14 -10.25 21.90 21.22
N VAL A 15 -11.57 22.14 21.18
CA VAL A 15 -12.55 21.18 20.67
C VAL A 15 -12.36 20.92 19.17
N SER A 16 -12.12 21.97 18.37
CA SER A 16 -11.87 21.81 16.93
C SER A 16 -10.61 20.98 16.66
N GLU A 17 -9.52 21.24 17.37
CA GLU A 17 -8.29 20.46 17.23
C GLU A 17 -8.47 19.02 17.71
N TRP A 18 -9.25 18.80 18.76
CA TRP A 18 -9.59 17.44 19.22
C TRP A 18 -10.38 16.66 18.17
N LEU A 19 -11.39 17.28 17.54
CA LEU A 19 -12.17 16.65 16.47
C LEU A 19 -11.29 16.27 15.26
N LYS A 20 -10.46 17.20 14.78
CA LYS A 20 -9.50 16.92 13.68
C LYS A 20 -8.51 15.81 14.03
N THR A 21 -8.07 15.77 15.29
CA THR A 21 -7.14 14.72 15.75
C THR A 21 -7.83 13.36 15.79
N ARG A 22 -9.12 13.31 16.11
CA ARG A 22 -9.91 12.08 16.14
C ARG A 22 -10.14 11.53 14.72
N GLU A 23 -10.44 12.39 13.75
CA GLU A 23 -10.57 12.01 12.33
C GLU A 23 -9.24 11.46 11.79
N ARG A 24 -8.12 12.15 12.03
CA ARG A 24 -6.79 11.67 11.62
C ARG A 24 -6.39 10.35 12.27
N ARG A 25 -6.83 10.08 13.51
CA ARG A 25 -6.57 8.79 14.17
C ARG A 25 -7.32 7.68 13.45
N GLN A 26 -8.59 7.91 13.12
CA GLN A 26 -9.38 6.95 12.38
C GLN A 26 -8.79 6.64 10.99
N GLU A 27 -8.21 7.64 10.31
CA GLU A 27 -7.53 7.44 9.03
C GLU A 27 -6.19 6.67 9.15
N ASN A 28 -5.47 6.84 10.26
CA ASN A 28 -4.15 6.23 10.49
C ASN A 28 -4.21 4.93 11.31
N GLU A 29 -5.40 4.50 11.72
CA GLU A 29 -5.59 3.26 12.46
C GLU A 29 -5.43 2.06 11.52
N GLY A 30 -4.53 1.14 11.88
CA GLY A 30 -4.41 -0.13 11.19
C GLY A 30 -5.54 -1.07 11.60
N TYR A 31 -6.32 -1.56 10.64
CA TYR A 31 -7.35 -2.56 10.86
C TYR A 31 -7.25 -3.68 9.81
N PHE A 32 -7.80 -4.84 10.13
CA PHE A 32 -7.92 -5.93 9.16
C PHE A 32 -9.00 -5.58 8.14
N LEU A 33 -8.63 -5.59 6.85
CA LEU A 33 -9.57 -5.36 5.76
C LEU A 33 -10.68 -6.41 5.76
N GLU A 34 -11.93 -5.96 5.67
CA GLU A 34 -13.06 -6.83 5.42
C GLU A 34 -12.94 -7.50 4.04
N ASP A 35 -13.50 -8.71 3.87
CA ASP A 35 -13.42 -9.47 2.62
C ASP A 35 -13.90 -8.69 1.40
N ARG A 36 -14.93 -7.86 1.57
CA ARG A 36 -15.46 -7.01 0.49
C ARG A 36 -14.44 -5.94 0.09
N ALA A 37 -13.89 -5.22 1.06
CA ALA A 37 -12.88 -4.20 0.82
C ALA A 37 -11.61 -4.82 0.22
N ARG A 38 -11.20 -5.99 0.73
CA ARG A 38 -10.08 -6.77 0.19
C ARG A 38 -10.29 -7.14 -1.27
N ARG A 39 -11.47 -7.61 -1.67
CA ARG A 39 -11.79 -7.95 -3.08
C ARG A 39 -11.86 -6.72 -3.98
N THR A 40 -12.21 -5.57 -3.43
CA THR A 40 -12.16 -4.29 -4.17
C THR A 40 -10.72 -3.83 -4.35
N LEU A 41 -9.86 -3.96 -3.34
CA LEU A 41 -8.44 -3.60 -3.40
C LEU A 41 -7.63 -4.59 -4.26
N LEU A 42 -7.88 -5.88 -4.07
CA LEU A 42 -7.17 -6.98 -4.70
C LEU A 42 -8.12 -7.75 -5.62
N SER A 43 -7.97 -7.53 -6.92
CA SER A 43 -8.85 -8.10 -7.93
C SER A 43 -8.06 -8.62 -9.12
N PRO A 44 -8.40 -9.80 -9.67
CA PRO A 44 -7.76 -10.32 -10.89
C PRO A 44 -7.99 -9.43 -12.13
N LYS A 45 -8.97 -8.53 -12.07
CA LYS A 45 -9.30 -7.61 -13.17
C LYS A 45 -8.42 -6.37 -13.19
N HIS A 46 -7.67 -6.12 -12.13
CA HIS A 46 -6.73 -5.02 -12.11
C HIS A 46 -5.49 -5.35 -12.95
N ASP A 47 -4.79 -4.31 -13.37
CA ASP A 47 -3.66 -4.35 -14.31
C ASP A 47 -2.32 -3.99 -13.64
N GLY A 48 -2.32 -3.71 -12.34
CA GLY A 48 -1.14 -3.37 -11.56
C GLY A 48 -0.45 -4.59 -10.92
N LEU A 49 0.30 -4.32 -9.84
CA LEU A 49 1.15 -5.30 -9.13
C LEU A 49 0.37 -6.52 -8.64
N LEU A 50 0.88 -7.70 -8.95
CA LEU A 50 0.41 -8.98 -8.43
C LEU A 50 1.07 -9.29 -7.08
N LEU A 51 0.27 -9.44 -6.01
CA LEU A 51 0.80 -9.55 -4.65
C LEU A 51 0.94 -10.99 -4.13
N ASP A 52 0.12 -11.92 -4.63
CA ASP A 52 0.02 -13.29 -4.12
C ASP A 52 0.60 -14.36 -5.06
N GLY A 53 1.02 -13.96 -6.27
CA GLY A 53 1.51 -14.86 -7.30
C GLY A 53 0.42 -15.61 -8.08
N ASP A 54 -0.87 -15.28 -7.90
CA ASP A 54 -2.00 -15.87 -8.63
C ASP A 54 -2.95 -14.80 -9.19
N LYS A 55 -3.74 -14.16 -8.31
CA LYS A 55 -4.92 -13.39 -8.71
C LYS A 55 -5.08 -12.04 -8.01
N SER A 56 -4.37 -11.80 -6.92
CA SER A 56 -4.52 -10.58 -6.13
C SER A 56 -3.71 -9.45 -6.74
N ARG A 57 -4.28 -8.76 -7.74
CA ARG A 57 -3.67 -7.58 -8.34
C ARG A 57 -4.19 -6.27 -7.73
N LEU A 58 -3.29 -5.32 -7.55
CA LEU A 58 -3.60 -3.91 -7.29
C LEU A 58 -3.98 -3.21 -8.59
N ASP A 59 -4.73 -2.12 -8.48
CA ASP A 59 -4.93 -1.21 -9.61
C ASP A 59 -3.63 -0.47 -9.95
N ALA A 60 -3.60 0.17 -11.13
CA ALA A 60 -2.44 0.91 -11.57
C ALA A 60 -2.05 2.03 -10.59
N GLU A 61 -3.03 2.77 -10.03
CA GLU A 61 -2.75 3.89 -9.14
C GLU A 61 -2.08 3.46 -7.82
N ASP A 62 -2.62 2.43 -7.17
CA ASP A 62 -2.05 1.86 -5.95
C ASP A 62 -0.68 1.22 -6.21
N SER A 63 -0.46 0.69 -7.42
CA SER A 63 0.80 0.06 -7.82
C SER A 63 1.96 1.04 -7.97
N PHE A 64 1.68 2.30 -8.31
CA PHE A 64 2.69 3.35 -8.38
C PHE A 64 3.03 3.95 -7.00
N ARG A 65 2.39 3.47 -5.94
CA ARG A 65 2.79 3.78 -4.57
C ARG A 65 3.91 2.82 -4.14
N ASN A 66 4.80 3.30 -3.28
CA ASN A 66 5.91 2.49 -2.78
C ASN A 66 5.38 1.26 -2.01
N LEU A 67 5.89 0.08 -2.33
CA LEU A 67 5.55 -1.18 -1.67
C LEU A 67 6.79 -1.80 -1.01
N ALA A 68 6.61 -2.33 0.20
CA ALA A 68 7.63 -3.08 0.92
C ALA A 68 7.17 -4.53 1.14
N MET A 69 7.87 -5.50 0.52
CA MET A 69 7.61 -6.92 0.73
C MET A 69 8.51 -7.47 1.84
N ILE A 70 7.91 -7.85 2.97
CA ILE A 70 8.62 -8.43 4.11
C ILE A 70 8.29 -9.92 4.17
N ALA A 71 9.31 -10.76 4.07
CA ALA A 71 9.19 -12.21 4.28
C ALA A 71 10.54 -12.78 4.73
N SER A 72 10.56 -14.00 5.28
CA SER A 72 11.81 -14.71 5.58
C SER A 72 12.53 -15.18 4.31
N THR A 73 13.79 -15.61 4.45
CA THR A 73 14.53 -16.26 3.35
C THR A 73 13.83 -17.57 2.97
N GLY A 74 13.68 -17.83 1.68
CA GLY A 74 12.98 -19.03 1.19
C GLY A 74 11.45 -18.94 1.19
N ALA A 75 10.84 -17.87 1.74
CA ALA A 75 9.38 -17.69 1.76
C ALA A 75 8.76 -17.33 0.39
N GLY A 76 9.52 -17.43 -0.70
CA GLY A 76 8.98 -17.23 -2.05
C GLY A 76 8.91 -15.78 -2.55
N LYS A 77 9.65 -14.82 -1.97
CA LYS A 77 9.65 -13.42 -2.47
C LYS A 77 9.89 -13.32 -3.97
N THR A 78 10.91 -14.03 -4.46
CA THR A 78 11.23 -14.03 -5.89
C THR A 78 10.18 -14.77 -6.72
N ALA A 79 9.78 -15.97 -6.29
CA ALA A 79 8.88 -16.83 -7.05
C ALA A 79 7.42 -16.34 -7.09
N SER A 80 6.92 -15.76 -6.00
CA SER A 80 5.51 -15.34 -5.86
C SER A 80 5.29 -13.87 -6.18
N PHE A 81 6.30 -13.01 -6.07
CA PHE A 81 6.14 -11.57 -6.32
C PHE A 81 7.03 -11.09 -7.46
N ILE A 82 8.35 -11.27 -7.40
CA ILE A 82 9.26 -10.65 -8.39
C ILE A 82 9.05 -11.22 -9.80
N VAL A 83 9.16 -12.54 -9.97
CA VAL A 83 9.09 -13.20 -11.29
C VAL A 83 7.72 -13.00 -11.96
N PRO A 84 6.59 -13.21 -11.28
CA PRO A 84 5.28 -12.98 -11.90
C PRO A 84 5.10 -11.54 -12.36
N ASN A 85 5.54 -10.56 -11.57
CA ASN A 85 5.43 -9.14 -11.95
C ASN A 85 6.35 -8.78 -13.12
N LEU A 86 7.58 -9.29 -13.16
CA LEU A 86 8.47 -9.08 -14.33
C LEU A 86 7.88 -9.65 -15.62
N LEU A 87 7.16 -10.76 -15.55
CA LEU A 87 6.60 -11.46 -16.71
C LEU A 87 5.25 -10.92 -17.19
N THR A 88 4.49 -10.28 -16.31
CA THR A 88 3.05 -10.01 -16.56
C THR A 88 2.64 -8.56 -16.37
N LEU A 89 3.53 -7.69 -15.88
CA LEU A 89 3.26 -6.27 -15.88
C LEU A 89 3.46 -5.71 -17.28
N ASP A 90 2.38 -5.18 -17.84
CA ASP A 90 2.40 -4.49 -19.12
C ASP A 90 2.44 -2.97 -18.91
N HIS A 91 2.74 -2.23 -19.98
CA HIS A 91 2.70 -0.76 -19.99
C HIS A 91 3.58 -0.05 -18.94
N CYS A 92 4.67 -0.70 -18.50
CA CYS A 92 5.63 -0.11 -17.58
C CYS A 92 7.08 -0.41 -17.99
N SER A 93 8.02 0.20 -17.27
CA SER A 93 9.44 -0.11 -17.40
C SER A 93 9.96 -0.49 -16.02
N ILE A 94 10.68 -1.60 -15.94
CA ILE A 94 11.18 -2.15 -14.68
C ILE A 94 12.70 -2.11 -14.70
N VAL A 95 13.28 -1.51 -13.66
CA VAL A 95 14.70 -1.64 -13.36
C VAL A 95 14.82 -2.60 -12.19
N ALA A 96 15.38 -3.78 -12.44
CA ALA A 96 15.55 -4.82 -11.43
C ALA A 96 17.03 -4.90 -11.00
N THR A 97 17.27 -4.72 -9.71
CA THR A 97 18.58 -5.03 -9.12
C THR A 97 18.60 -6.50 -8.74
N ASP A 98 19.39 -7.31 -9.43
CA ASP A 98 19.58 -8.72 -9.16
C ASP A 98 21.01 -8.99 -8.65
N PRO A 99 21.22 -9.07 -7.32
CA PRO A 99 22.54 -9.34 -6.75
C PRO A 99 23.08 -10.74 -7.07
N SER A 100 22.20 -11.68 -7.42
CA SER A 100 22.53 -13.09 -7.59
C SER A 100 22.76 -13.50 -9.04
N GLY A 101 22.23 -12.74 -10.00
CA GLY A 101 22.14 -13.11 -11.41
C GLY A 101 21.01 -14.10 -11.75
N SER A 102 20.24 -14.58 -10.76
CA SER A 102 19.20 -15.60 -10.97
C SER A 102 18.08 -15.18 -11.92
N LEU A 103 17.73 -13.89 -11.95
CA LEU A 103 16.69 -13.36 -12.86
C LEU A 103 17.23 -13.24 -14.29
N TYR A 104 18.50 -12.85 -14.43
CA TYR A 104 19.19 -12.80 -15.72
C TYR A 104 19.37 -14.20 -16.32
N ASP A 105 19.75 -15.19 -15.50
CA ASP A 105 19.90 -16.57 -15.94
C ASP A 105 18.58 -17.20 -16.38
N LEU A 106 17.47 -16.82 -15.72
CA LEU A 106 16.11 -17.14 -16.15
C LEU A 106 15.69 -16.41 -17.44
N ARG A 107 16.54 -15.52 -17.98
CA ARG A 107 16.31 -14.67 -19.16
C ARG A 107 15.07 -13.79 -19.03
N LEU A 108 14.83 -13.27 -17.82
CA LEU A 108 13.70 -12.39 -17.54
C LEU A 108 14.03 -10.90 -17.73
N ILE A 109 15.31 -10.52 -17.63
CA ILE A 109 15.81 -9.14 -17.69
C ILE A 109 17.12 -9.07 -18.47
#